data_AF-A0A1Y4MYB0-F1
#
_entry.id   AF-A0A1Y4MYB0-F1
#
_cell.length_a   1.000
_cell.length_b   1.000
_cell.length_c   1.000
_cell.angle_alpha   90.00
_cell.angle_beta   90.00
_cell.angle_gamma   90.00
#
_symmetry.space_group_name_H-M   'P 1'
#
loop_
_entity.id
_entity.type
_entity.pdbx_description
1 polymer ?
#
loop_
_entity_poly.entity_id
_entity_poly.type
_entity_poly.pdbx_seq_one_letter_code
_entity_poly.pdbx_strand_id
1 'polypeptide(L)' 'MFVKAVPNNRGKKGTYYCSLVEAYRENGKIRHRTIRSFGLLTEEQLPYLKAMYAKKKPRLVYDDD' A
#
# COMPACT_ATOMS: atom_id res chain seq x y z
N MET A 1 -6.29 8.52 -0.65
CA MET A 1 -5.74 7.24 -1.14
C MET A 1 -4.92 6.59 -0.05
N PHE A 2 -4.85 5.27 -0.02
CA PHE A 2 -4.02 4.52 0.93
C PHE A 2 -3.59 3.18 0.34
N VAL A 3 -2.53 2.59 0.89
CA VAL A 3 -2.08 1.24 0.54
C VAL A 3 -2.86 0.23 1.37
N LYS A 4 -3.64 -0.63 0.71
CA LYS A 4 -4.27 -1.79 1.32
C LYS A 4 -3.34 -2.98 1.21
N ALA A 5 -3.00 -3.60 2.34
CA ALA A 5 -2.20 -4.81 2.42
C ALA A 5 -3.03 -5.95 3.02
N VAL A 6 -3.15 -7.07 2.30
CA VAL A 6 -3.89 -8.25 2.75
C VAL A 6 -2.88 -9.39 2.97
N PRO A 7 -2.80 -9.98 4.18
CA PRO A 7 -1.89 -11.08 4.45
C PRO A 7 -2.10 -12.27 3.52
N ASN A 8 -1.02 -12.87 3.04
CA ASN A 8 -1.07 -14.08 2.24
C ASN A 8 -1.20 -15.33 3.13
N ASN A 9 -2.42 -15.58 3.63
CA ASN A 9 -2.67 -16.65 4.61
C ASN A 9 -2.43 -18.07 4.10
N ARG A 10 -2.52 -18.31 2.78
CA ARG A 10 -2.37 -19.64 2.17
C ARG A 10 -0.99 -19.89 1.55
N GLY A 11 -0.19 -18.84 1.36
CA GLY A 11 1.09 -18.91 0.66
C GLY A 11 2.28 -18.66 1.59
N LYS A 12 3.29 -17.98 1.05
CA LYS A 12 4.50 -17.63 1.80
C LYS A 12 4.16 -16.68 2.95
N LYS A 13 4.47 -17.08 4.19
CA LYS A 13 4.34 -16.20 5.38
C LYS A 13 5.21 -14.95 5.22
N GLY A 14 4.82 -13.85 5.87
CA GLY A 14 5.52 -12.56 5.73
C GLY A 14 5.36 -11.91 4.36
N THR A 15 4.35 -12.33 3.58
CA THR A 15 4.00 -11.70 2.31
C THR A 15 2.56 -11.18 2.29
N TYR A 16 2.33 -10.13 1.50
CA TYR A 16 1.08 -9.37 1.48
C TYR A 16 0.67 -9.04 0.05
N TYR A 17 -0.60 -9.27 -0.28
CA TYR A 17 -1.19 -8.74 -1.50
C TYR A 17 -1.49 -7.25 -1.31
N CYS A 18 -0.80 -6.41 -2.08
CA CYS A 18 -0.84 -4.96 -1.91
C CYS A 18 -1.57 -4.27 -3.06
N SER A 19 -2.37 -3.25 -2.74
CA SER A 19 -3.09 -2.44 -3.73
C SER A 19 -3.21 -0.99 -3.29
N LEU A 20 -3.20 -0.08 -4.25
CA LEU A 20 -3.50 1.33 -4.05
C LEU A 20 -5.01 1.53 -4.14
N VAL A 21 -5.60 2.04 -3.07
CA VAL A 21 -7.04 2.22 -2.95
C VAL A 21 -7.37 3.69 -2.79
N GLU A 22 -8.38 4.14 -3.53
CA GLU A 22 -8.97 5.47 -3.36
C GLU A 22 -10.31 5.34 -2.65
N ALA A 23 -10.50 6.18 -1.63
CA ALA A 23 -11.79 6.35 -0.98
C ALA A 23 -12.53 7.52 -1.64
N TYR A 24 -13.78 7.30 -2.02
CA TYR A 24 -14.65 8.27 -2.65
C TYR A 24 -16.05 8.19 -2.03
N ARG A 25 -16.89 9.21 -2.27
CA ARG A 25 -18.28 9.20 -1.86
C ARG A 25 -19.18 8.99 -3.07
N GLU A 26 -20.15 8.11 -2.93
CA GLU A 26 -21.19 7.85 -3.91
C GLU A 26 -22.52 7.79 -3.18
N ASN A 27 -23.46 8.66 -3.55
CA ASN A 27 -24.78 8.77 -2.91
C ASN A 27 -24.70 8.88 -1.38
N GLY A 28 -23.80 9.73 -0.88
CA GLY A 28 -23.58 9.95 0.55
C GLY A 28 -22.85 8.81 1.29
N LYS A 29 -22.59 7.67 0.64
CA LYS A 29 -21.88 6.53 1.23
C LYS A 29 -20.40 6.54 0.84
N ILE A 30 -19.52 6.24 1.79
CA ILE A 30 -18.09 6.08 1.52
C ILE A 30 -17.88 4.73 0.83
N ARG A 31 -17.24 4.75 -0.34
CA ARG A 31 -16.84 3.56 -1.09
C ARG A 31 -15.35 3.60 -1.38
N HIS A 32 -14.79 2.42 -1.66
CA HIS A 32 -13.39 2.24 -2.00
C HIS A 32 -13.26 1.64 -3.40
N ARG A 33 -12.36 2.17 -4.23
CA ARG A 33 -11.99 1.59 -5.52
C ARG A 33 -10.50 1.31 -5.58
N THR A 34 -10.12 0.18 -6.17
CA THR A 34 -8.72 -0.15 -6.42
C THR A 34 -8.24 0.61 -7.65
N ILE A 35 -7.20 1.42 -7.48
CA ILE A 35 -6.56 2.18 -8.55
C ILE A 35 -5.45 1.36 -9.21
N ARG A 36 -4.67 0.63 -8.41
CA ARG A 36 -3.55 -0.18 -8.89
C ARG A 36 -3.32 -1.39 -7.99
N SER A 37 -3.05 -2.55 -8.58
CA SER A 37 -2.54 -3.71 -7.87
C SER A 37 -1.01 -3.74 -7.93
N PHE A 38 -0.35 -4.04 -6.82
CA PHE A 38 1.10 -4.23 -6.74
C PHE A 38 1.50 -5.71 -6.66
N GLY A 39 0.52 -6.62 -6.59
CA GLY A 39 0.78 -8.05 -6.41
C GLY A 39 1.27 -8.38 -5.00
N LEU A 40 2.07 -9.45 -4.92
CA LEU A 40 2.58 -9.99 -3.66
C LEU A 40 3.91 -9.32 -3.30
N LEU A 41 3.98 -8.70 -2.11
CA LEU A 41 5.18 -8.05 -1.58
C LEU A 41 5.61 -8.68 -0.26
N THR A 42 6.88 -8.54 0.08
CA THR A 42 7.41 -8.94 1.39
C THR A 42 7.06 -7.92 2.47
N GLU A 43 7.15 -8.34 3.72
CA GLU A 43 6.97 -7.47 4.88
C GLU A 43 7.94 -6.28 4.89
N GLU A 44 9.20 -6.50 4.48
CA GLU A 44 10.21 -5.45 4.38
C GLU A 44 9.88 -4.40 3.32
N GLN A 45 9.26 -4.79 2.21
CA GLN A 45 8.88 -3.87 1.13
C GLN A 45 7.67 -2.99 1.51
N LEU A 46 6.83 -3.45 2.43
CA LEU A 46 5.54 -2.82 2.75
C LEU A 46 5.68 -1.39 3.33
N PRO A 47 6.60 -1.11 4.28
CA PRO A 47 6.85 0.25 4.78
C PRO A 47 7.22 1.23 3.67
N TYR A 48 8.09 0.85 2.73
CA TYR A 48 8.49 1.71 1.62
C TYR A 48 7.30 2.03 0.70
N LEU A 49 6.47 1.03 0.40
CA LEU A 49 5.26 1.25 -0.38
C LEU A 49 4.28 2.20 0.33
N LYS A 50 4.07 2.02 1.64
CA LYS A 50 3.23 2.91 2.46
C LYS A 50 3.79 4.33 2.48
N ALA A 51 5.10 4.49 2.64
CA ALA A 51 5.79 5.76 2.63
C ALA A 51 5.59 6.54 1.32
N MET A 52 5.70 5.86 0.17
CA MET A 52 5.52 6.48 -1.15
C MET A 52 4.14 7.13 -1.35
N TYR A 53 3.09 6.57 -0.73
CA TYR A 53 1.70 7.05 -0.84
C TYR A 53 1.17 7.71 0.44
N ALA A 54 2.03 7.95 1.44
CA ALA A 54 1.66 8.66 2.65
C ALA A 54 1.34 10.13 2.33
N LYS A 55 0.37 10.72 3.06
CA LYS A 55 0.05 12.15 2.92
C LYS A 55 1.26 13.03 3.20
N LYS A 56 2.05 12.67 4.23
CA LYS A 56 3.34 13.27 4.54
C LYS A 56 4.44 12.31 4.07
N LYS A 57 4.85 12.46 2.81
CA LYS A 57 5.88 11.60 2.22
C LYS A 57 7.22 11.83 2.93
N PRO A 58 7.93 10.78 3.39
CA PRO A 58 9.26 10.96 3.93
C PRO A 58 10.22 11.41 2.83
N ARG A 59 11.24 12.17 3.21
CA ARG A 59 12.35 12.51 2.33
C ARG A 59 13.26 11.28 2.21
N LEU A 60 13.62 10.92 0.99
CA LEU A 60 14.63 9.89 0.76
C LEU A 60 15.99 10.48 1.14
N VAL A 61 16.70 9.78 2.02
CA VAL A 61 18.07 10.08 2.41
C VAL A 61 18.91 8.92 1.91
N TYR A 62 19.93 9.24 1.14
CA TYR A 62 20.91 8.30 0.64
C TYR A 62 22.21 8.59 1.38
N ASP A 63 22.98 7.54 1.65
CA ASP A 63 24.33 7.73 2.15
C ASP A 63 25.18 8.32 1.01
N ASP A 64 26.05 9.28 1.34
CA ASP A 64 27.05 9.78 0.41
C ASP A 64 28.13 8.68 0.31
N ASP A 65 28.11 7.87 -0.75
CA ASP A 65 29.11 6.81 -1.01
C ASP A 65 30.56 7.31 -0.86
#